data_AF-A0A6A1VRA8-F1
#
_entry.id   AF-A0A6A1VRA8-F1
#
_cell.length_a   1.000
_cell.length_b   1.000
_cell.length_c   1.000
_cell.angle_alpha   90.00
_cell.angle_beta   90.00
_cell.angle_gamma   90.00
#
_symmetry.space_group_name_H-M   'P 1'
#
loop_
_entity.id
_entity.type
_entity.pdbx_description
1 polymer ?
#
loop_
_entity_poly.entity_id
_entity_poly.type
_entity_poly.pdbx_seq_one_letter_code
_entity_poly.pdbx_strand_id
1 'polypeptide(L)'
;MAVDRSTLEARERAYTEAREKAERAAVERAMTEARERLERACAEAREKTFSEKTTMETRLRAERAAVERATAEARERSVGKAMAEKAGFGIRERVEIPVSDRSSASFRSNEMKQSSSSVYGAPYHTERFEGVESESPQRCKARLERHQRTTERAAKALAEKNMRDLLAQKEQAERNRLAETLDADVRRWSSGKEGNLRALLSTLQYILGPDSGWQPLPLTEVITAAAVKKAYRKATLCIHPDKLQQRGASIQQKYICEKVFDLLKWLAEYLIDSKRIAKGTVKFVYPLCFLNPEIFLLTWE
;
A
#
# COMPACT_ATOMS: atom_id res chain seq x y z
N MET A 1 -2.84 -58.50 -42.92
CA MET A 1 -1.61 -58.17 -42.17
C MET A 1 -1.28 -56.68 -42.19
N ALA A 2 -1.05 -56.02 -43.35
CA ALA A 2 -0.72 -54.57 -43.36
C ALA A 2 -1.94 -53.65 -43.14
N VAL A 3 -3.11 -54.01 -43.69
CA VAL A 3 -4.35 -53.22 -43.56
C VAL A 3 -4.85 -53.23 -42.11
N ASP A 4 -4.83 -54.39 -41.44
CA ASP A 4 -5.30 -54.53 -40.05
C ASP A 4 -4.51 -53.65 -39.06
N ARG A 5 -3.18 -53.56 -39.25
CA ARG A 5 -2.30 -52.70 -38.46
C ARG A 5 -2.63 -51.21 -38.64
N SER A 6 -2.87 -50.78 -39.88
CA SER A 6 -3.25 -49.38 -40.16
C SER A 6 -4.58 -48.99 -39.53
N THR A 7 -5.54 -49.92 -39.47
CA THR A 7 -6.85 -49.67 -38.85
C THR A 7 -6.78 -49.61 -37.33
N LEU A 8 -5.91 -50.40 -36.69
CA LEU A 8 -5.66 -50.33 -35.26
C LEU A 8 -4.95 -49.02 -34.88
N GLU A 9 -3.93 -48.62 -35.63
CA GLU A 9 -3.21 -47.35 -35.42
C GLU A 9 -4.11 -46.12 -35.65
N ALA A 10 -5.06 -46.19 -36.59
CA ALA A 10 -6.05 -45.13 -36.79
C ALA A 10 -7.07 -45.06 -35.64
N ARG A 11 -7.50 -46.21 -35.10
CA ARG A 11 -8.39 -46.27 -33.93
C ARG A 11 -7.69 -45.73 -32.68
N GLU A 12 -6.44 -46.13 -32.44
CA GLU A 12 -5.64 -45.66 -31.31
C GLU A 12 -5.46 -44.13 -31.33
N ARG A 13 -5.14 -43.57 -32.51
CA ARG A 13 -5.08 -42.10 -32.70
C ARG A 13 -6.42 -41.41 -32.47
N ALA A 14 -7.53 -41.99 -32.95
CA ALA A 14 -8.85 -41.43 -32.70
C ALA A 14 -9.21 -41.44 -31.19
N TYR A 15 -8.79 -42.46 -30.44
CA TYR A 15 -9.00 -42.50 -28.99
C TYR A 15 -8.16 -41.47 -28.25
N THR A 16 -6.90 -41.27 -28.62
CA THR A 16 -6.05 -40.25 -27.99
C THR A 16 -6.52 -38.83 -28.32
N GLU A 17 -6.89 -38.57 -29.57
CA GLU A 17 -7.46 -37.28 -29.99
C GLU A 17 -8.80 -36.98 -29.29
N ALA A 18 -9.67 -37.98 -29.13
CA ALA A 18 -10.91 -37.83 -28.38
C ALA A 18 -10.65 -37.54 -26.90
N ARG A 19 -9.65 -38.19 -26.29
CA ARG A 19 -9.25 -37.94 -24.90
C ARG A 19 -8.68 -36.55 -24.72
N GLU A 20 -7.75 -36.12 -25.57
CA GLU A 20 -7.20 -34.75 -25.53
C GLU A 20 -8.28 -33.69 -25.75
N LYS A 21 -9.24 -33.93 -26.65
CA LYS A 21 -10.34 -33.01 -26.90
C LYS A 21 -11.28 -32.92 -25.69
N ALA A 22 -11.57 -34.05 -25.04
CA ALA A 22 -12.35 -34.07 -23.80
C ALA A 22 -11.62 -33.36 -22.65
N GLU A 23 -10.31 -33.55 -22.53
CA GLU A 23 -9.48 -32.87 -21.53
C GLU A 23 -9.42 -31.35 -21.76
N ARG A 24 -9.18 -30.91 -23.00
CA ARG A 24 -9.23 -29.48 -23.35
C ARG A 24 -10.60 -28.86 -23.07
N ALA A 25 -11.70 -29.58 -23.35
CA ALA A 25 -13.05 -29.11 -23.04
C ALA A 25 -13.33 -29.07 -21.53
N ALA A 26 -12.78 -30.00 -20.75
CA ALA A 26 -12.89 -29.99 -19.29
C ALA A 26 -12.12 -28.83 -18.67
N VAL A 27 -10.90 -28.55 -19.16
CA VAL A 27 -10.07 -27.42 -18.71
C VAL A 27 -10.73 -26.08 -19.08
N GLU A 28 -11.28 -25.94 -20.29
CA GLU A 28 -11.97 -24.72 -20.72
C GLU A 28 -13.23 -24.44 -19.88
N ARG A 29 -14.01 -25.48 -19.56
CA ARG A 29 -15.12 -25.38 -18.61
C ARG A 29 -14.66 -25.00 -17.20
N ALA A 30 -13.60 -25.63 -16.68
CA ALA A 30 -13.07 -25.28 -15.36
C ALA A 30 -12.57 -23.82 -15.30
N MET A 31 -11.95 -23.33 -16.37
CA MET A 31 -11.47 -21.96 -16.48
C MET A 31 -12.61 -20.94 -16.55
N THR A 32 -13.69 -21.24 -17.27
CA THR A 32 -14.89 -20.38 -17.33
C THR A 32 -15.62 -20.35 -15.99
N GLU A 33 -15.76 -21.50 -15.32
CA GLU A 33 -16.36 -21.61 -13.99
C GLU A 33 -15.53 -20.88 -12.92
N ALA A 34 -14.20 -20.93 -13.02
CA ALA A 34 -13.30 -20.19 -12.13
C ALA A 34 -13.40 -18.67 -12.34
N ARG A 35 -13.50 -18.21 -13.60
CA ARG A 35 -13.71 -16.79 -13.93
C ARG A 35 -15.05 -16.28 -13.39
N GLU A 36 -16.12 -17.05 -13.57
CA GLU A 36 -17.45 -16.66 -13.08
C GLU A 36 -17.50 -16.60 -11.54
N ARG A 37 -16.82 -17.53 -10.85
CA ARG A 37 -16.69 -17.48 -9.38
C ARG A 37 -15.93 -16.25 -8.90
N LEU A 38 -14.85 -15.89 -9.58
CA LEU A 38 -14.08 -14.69 -9.25
C LEU A 38 -14.91 -13.42 -9.46
N GLU A 39 -15.65 -13.34 -10.56
CA GLU A 39 -16.48 -12.19 -10.87
C GLU A 39 -17.63 -12.01 -9.87
N ARG A 40 -18.29 -13.11 -9.46
CA ARG A 40 -19.29 -13.07 -8.37
C ARG A 40 -18.69 -12.62 -7.05
N ALA A 41 -17.53 -13.14 -6.67
CA ALA A 41 -16.85 -12.73 -5.43
C ALA A 41 -16.45 -11.24 -5.45
N CYS A 42 -15.99 -10.74 -6.60
CA CYS A 42 -15.70 -9.31 -6.79
C CYS A 42 -16.96 -8.44 -6.73
N ALA A 43 -18.08 -8.90 -7.30
CA ALA A 43 -19.36 -8.19 -7.23
C ALA A 43 -19.89 -8.11 -5.78
N GLU A 44 -19.86 -9.21 -5.05
CA GLU A 44 -20.29 -9.28 -3.65
C GLU A 44 -19.43 -8.38 -2.74
N ALA A 45 -18.11 -8.36 -2.94
CA ALA A 45 -17.22 -7.44 -2.20
C ALA A 45 -17.51 -5.97 -2.51
N ARG A 46 -17.84 -5.64 -3.76
CA ARG A 46 -18.24 -4.28 -4.16
C ARG A 46 -19.57 -3.86 -3.53
N GLU A 47 -20.55 -4.76 -3.48
CA GLU A 47 -21.84 -4.48 -2.84
C GLU A 47 -21.70 -4.27 -1.33
N LYS A 48 -20.92 -5.12 -0.64
CA LYS A 48 -20.63 -4.97 0.79
C LYS A 48 -19.95 -3.64 1.09
N THR A 49 -18.92 -3.28 0.32
CA THR A 49 -18.22 -2.00 0.52
C THR A 49 -19.10 -0.79 0.20
N PHE A 50 -20.03 -0.89 -0.76
CA PHE A 50 -20.99 0.18 -1.05
C PHE A 50 -22.02 0.34 0.08
N SER A 51 -22.52 -0.77 0.62
CA SER A 51 -23.43 -0.79 1.78
C SER A 51 -22.77 -0.23 3.05
N GLU A 52 -21.54 -0.65 3.34
CA GLU A 52 -20.72 -0.11 4.44
C GLU A 52 -20.43 1.39 4.29
N LYS A 53 -20.15 1.86 3.06
CA LYS A 53 -19.98 3.29 2.79
C LYS A 53 -21.26 4.07 3.05
N THR A 54 -22.40 3.55 2.61
CA THR A 54 -23.71 4.20 2.78
C THR A 54 -24.09 4.29 4.26
N THR A 55 -23.86 3.23 5.03
CA THR A 55 -24.09 3.22 6.49
C THR A 55 -23.12 4.16 7.23
N MET A 56 -21.85 4.22 6.81
CA MET A 56 -20.89 5.16 7.39
C MET A 56 -21.26 6.63 7.06
N GLU A 57 -21.67 6.92 5.83
CA GLU A 57 -22.07 8.25 5.39
C GLU A 57 -23.32 8.74 6.12
N THR A 58 -24.33 7.87 6.29
CA THR A 58 -25.53 8.20 7.06
C THR A 58 -25.21 8.48 8.53
N ARG A 59 -24.28 7.72 9.14
CA ARG A 59 -23.80 7.97 10.51
C ARG A 59 -23.08 9.31 10.62
N LEU A 60 -22.16 9.61 9.69
CA LEU A 60 -21.46 10.90 9.67
C LEU A 60 -22.41 12.08 9.46
N ARG A 61 -23.45 11.91 8.63
CA ARG A 61 -24.47 12.94 8.41
C ARG A 61 -25.32 13.18 9.65
N ALA A 62 -25.70 12.11 10.36
CA ALA A 62 -26.44 12.21 11.63
C ALA A 62 -25.61 12.89 12.72
N GLU A 63 -24.31 12.56 12.82
CA GLU A 63 -23.38 13.17 13.76
C GLU A 63 -23.22 14.68 13.49
N ARG A 64 -23.01 15.07 12.22
CA ARG A 64 -22.95 16.49 11.83
C ARG A 64 -24.23 17.24 12.17
N ALA A 65 -25.40 16.66 11.91
CA ALA A 65 -26.68 17.27 12.25
C ALA A 65 -26.89 17.40 13.77
N ALA A 66 -26.38 16.46 14.57
CA ALA A 66 -26.43 16.54 16.03
C ALA A 66 -25.52 17.64 16.58
N VAL A 67 -24.30 17.76 16.04
CA VAL A 67 -23.36 18.85 16.39
C VAL A 67 -23.96 20.21 16.01
N GLU A 68 -24.52 20.34 14.82
CA GLU A 68 -25.18 21.58 14.39
C GLU A 68 -26.32 21.96 15.33
N ARG A 69 -27.21 21.01 15.68
CA ARG A 69 -28.29 21.23 16.66
C ARG A 69 -27.76 21.65 18.02
N ALA A 70 -26.72 21.00 18.55
CA ALA A 70 -26.12 21.38 19.83
C ALA A 70 -25.52 22.79 19.78
N THR A 71 -24.89 23.17 18.66
CA THR A 71 -24.35 24.53 18.50
C THR A 71 -25.42 25.59 18.36
N ALA A 72 -26.53 25.30 17.68
CA ALA A 72 -27.68 26.20 17.57
C ALA A 72 -28.36 26.40 18.92
N GLU A 73 -28.58 25.31 19.67
CA GLU A 73 -29.18 25.36 21.01
C GLU A 73 -28.28 26.11 22.02
N ALA A 74 -26.96 25.97 21.91
CA ALA A 74 -26.01 26.75 22.71
C ALA A 74 -26.06 28.25 22.38
N ARG A 75 -26.24 28.61 21.10
CA ARG A 75 -26.42 30.01 20.64
C ARG A 75 -27.75 30.58 21.12
N GLU A 76 -28.83 29.81 21.07
CA GLU A 76 -30.14 30.26 21.57
C GLU A 76 -30.12 30.46 23.08
N ARG A 77 -29.48 29.56 23.84
CA ARG A 77 -29.29 29.73 25.29
C ARG A 77 -28.44 30.94 25.64
N SER A 78 -27.41 31.28 24.85
CA SER A 78 -26.60 32.47 25.12
C SER A 78 -27.37 33.76 24.79
N VAL A 79 -28.16 33.78 23.71
CA VAL A 79 -29.06 34.89 23.37
C VAL A 79 -30.15 35.06 24.43
N GLY A 80 -30.77 33.96 24.89
CA GLY A 80 -31.77 33.98 25.95
C GLY A 80 -31.22 34.51 27.28
N LYS A 81 -29.99 34.10 27.65
CA LYS A 81 -29.29 34.65 28.83
C LYS A 81 -28.98 36.14 28.69
N ALA A 82 -28.51 36.59 27.53
CA ALA A 82 -28.23 38.01 27.28
C ALA A 82 -29.52 38.87 27.29
N MET A 83 -30.63 38.34 26.77
CA MET A 83 -31.94 39.02 26.83
C MET A 83 -32.49 39.07 28.26
N ALA A 84 -32.33 38.00 29.06
CA ALA A 84 -32.73 37.95 30.46
C ALA A 84 -31.87 38.88 31.34
N GLU A 85 -30.57 38.98 31.09
CA GLU A 85 -29.66 39.93 31.75
C GLU A 85 -30.04 41.38 31.43
N LYS A 86 -30.37 41.68 30.16
CA LYS A 86 -30.87 43.00 29.74
C LYS A 86 -32.23 43.34 30.34
N ALA A 87 -33.13 42.37 30.48
CA ALA A 87 -34.40 42.55 31.18
C ALA A 87 -34.21 42.77 32.70
N GLY A 88 -33.22 42.09 33.32
CA GLY A 88 -32.83 42.32 34.71
C GLY A 88 -32.19 43.70 34.94
N PHE A 89 -31.46 44.23 33.96
CA PHE A 89 -30.90 45.57 34.00
C PHE A 89 -31.98 46.67 33.90
N GLY A 90 -33.06 46.41 33.14
CA GLY A 90 -34.21 47.31 33.03
C GLY A 90 -35.03 47.48 34.31
N ILE A 91 -34.90 46.57 35.29
CA ILE A 91 -35.55 46.71 36.61
C ILE A 91 -34.64 47.47 37.60
N ARG A 92 -33.34 47.64 37.29
CA ARG A 92 -32.36 48.27 38.17
C ARG A 92 -31.99 49.70 37.80
N GLU A 93 -32.54 50.25 36.72
CA GLU A 93 -32.37 51.65 36.29
C GLU A 93 -33.56 52.54 36.71
N ARG A 94 -34.01 52.41 37.96
CA ARG A 94 -34.76 53.46 38.65
C ARG A 94 -34.55 53.31 40.15
N VAL A 95 -33.63 54.12 40.68
CA VAL A 95 -33.57 54.71 42.03
C VAL A 95 -32.10 54.93 42.39
N GLU A 96 -31.73 56.21 42.49
CA GLU A 96 -30.47 56.74 42.98
C GLU A 96 -30.39 56.66 44.53
N ILE A 97 -29.21 56.21 45.03
CA ILE A 97 -28.38 56.48 46.27
C ILE A 97 -28.99 57.34 47.44
N PRO A 98 -28.48 57.38 48.74
CA PRO A 98 -27.30 56.72 49.38
C PRO A 98 -27.36 56.36 50.92
N VAL A 99 -26.17 55.95 51.46
CA VAL A 99 -25.58 56.10 52.83
C VAL A 99 -25.72 55.00 53.93
N SER A 100 -24.56 54.55 54.43
CA SER A 100 -24.10 54.54 55.85
C SER A 100 -23.60 53.23 56.49
N ASP A 101 -22.46 53.39 57.19
CA ASP A 101 -21.71 52.50 58.08
C ASP A 101 -22.51 51.51 58.94
N ARG A 102 -21.93 50.32 59.19
CA ARG A 102 -21.57 49.87 60.55
C ARG A 102 -20.88 48.50 60.59
N SER A 103 -20.11 48.37 61.66
CA SER A 103 -19.02 47.45 61.92
C SER A 103 -19.42 46.05 62.44
N SER A 104 -18.43 45.15 62.41
CA SER A 104 -17.98 44.32 63.53
C SER A 104 -18.36 42.83 63.63
N ALA A 105 -17.33 42.13 64.13
CA ALA A 105 -17.27 40.84 64.82
C ALA A 105 -17.22 39.58 63.92
N SER A 106 -16.07 38.92 63.73
CA SER A 106 -15.37 38.02 64.69
C SER A 106 -16.32 36.97 65.27
N PHE A 107 -16.04 35.68 65.06
CA PHE A 107 -15.70 34.73 66.14
C PHE A 107 -15.12 33.42 65.55
N ARG A 108 -14.16 32.88 66.29
CA ARG A 108 -13.34 31.69 65.98
C ARG A 108 -13.91 30.45 66.67
N SER A 109 -13.72 29.27 66.08
CA SER A 109 -13.33 27.99 66.72
C SER A 109 -13.26 26.91 65.61
N ASN A 110 -12.13 26.28 65.29
CA ASN A 110 -11.27 25.35 66.02
C ASN A 110 -11.90 23.96 66.30
N GLU A 111 -11.58 22.97 65.46
CA GLU A 111 -11.20 21.57 65.82
C GLU A 111 -10.99 20.78 64.50
N MET A 112 -9.78 20.35 64.11
CA MET A 112 -8.88 19.30 64.62
C MET A 112 -9.22 17.89 64.10
N LYS A 113 -8.16 17.25 63.55
CA LYS A 113 -7.91 15.81 63.27
C LYS A 113 -8.14 15.37 61.82
N GLN A 114 -7.10 15.17 61.01
CA GLN A 114 -5.94 14.25 61.07
C GLN A 114 -6.18 12.96 60.30
N SER A 115 -5.18 12.63 59.48
CA SER A 115 -4.85 11.30 58.94
C SER A 115 -5.72 10.82 57.78
N SER A 116 -5.23 10.16 56.73
CA SER A 116 -3.89 9.81 56.26
C SER A 116 -4.14 9.02 54.95
N SER A 117 -3.21 9.16 54.00
CA SER A 117 -2.92 8.26 52.86
C SER A 117 -3.83 7.04 52.62
N SER A 118 -4.30 6.86 51.38
CA SER A 118 -4.03 5.63 50.63
C SER A 118 -4.45 5.78 49.16
N VAL A 119 -3.78 4.99 48.33
CA VAL A 119 -3.70 4.95 46.88
C VAL A 119 -4.87 4.16 46.27
N TYR A 120 -5.15 4.46 44.99
CA TYR A 120 -5.99 3.74 44.00
C TYR A 120 -7.47 4.15 43.89
N GLY A 121 -7.84 4.69 42.72
CA GLY A 121 -9.23 4.81 42.27
C GLY A 121 -9.42 5.85 41.16
N ALA A 122 -9.87 5.41 40.00
CA ALA A 122 -10.27 6.23 38.85
C ALA A 122 -11.37 7.26 39.22
N PRO A 123 -11.56 8.38 38.49
CA PRO A 123 -12.71 9.25 38.69
C PRO A 123 -13.75 9.04 37.59
N TYR A 124 -14.80 8.30 37.93
CA TYR A 124 -16.15 8.67 37.53
C TYR A 124 -16.74 9.53 38.66
N HIS A 125 -17.61 10.46 38.27
CA HIS A 125 -18.48 11.29 39.11
C HIS A 125 -18.05 12.75 39.33
N THR A 126 -18.51 13.60 38.40
CA THR A 126 -19.33 14.79 38.67
C THR A 126 -19.27 15.33 40.10
N GLU A 127 -18.44 16.36 40.30
CA GLU A 127 -18.76 17.44 41.23
C GLU A 127 -18.77 18.77 40.49
N ARG A 128 -19.95 19.36 40.52
CA ARG A 128 -20.27 20.73 40.17
C ARG A 128 -19.49 21.67 41.09
N PHE A 129 -18.30 22.08 40.65
CA PHE A 129 -17.57 23.18 41.28
C PHE A 129 -17.84 24.46 40.47
N GLU A 130 -18.81 25.25 40.95
CA GLU A 130 -18.98 26.65 40.55
C GLU A 130 -17.83 27.47 41.16
N GLY A 131 -16.67 27.40 40.51
CA GLY A 131 -15.57 28.32 40.69
C GLY A 131 -15.32 29.03 39.37
N VAL A 132 -15.92 30.21 39.21
CA VAL A 132 -15.60 31.14 38.12
C VAL A 132 -14.17 31.61 38.31
N GLU A 133 -13.19 30.84 37.85
CA GLU A 133 -11.92 31.39 37.39
C GLU A 133 -12.04 31.59 35.89
N SER A 134 -12.44 32.80 35.52
CA SER A 134 -12.22 33.36 34.20
C SER A 134 -10.76 33.13 33.85
N GLU A 135 -10.44 32.07 33.09
CA GLU A 135 -9.10 31.92 32.51
C GLU A 135 -8.77 33.25 31.85
N SER A 136 -7.68 33.90 32.26
CA SER A 136 -7.33 35.20 31.68
C SER A 136 -7.30 35.06 30.16
N PRO A 137 -7.83 36.02 29.38
CA PRO A 137 -7.94 35.90 27.93
C PRO A 137 -6.62 35.50 27.24
N GLN A 138 -5.50 35.86 27.87
CA GLN A 138 -4.14 35.50 27.45
C GLN A 138 -3.84 34.00 27.58
N ARG A 139 -4.29 33.31 28.64
CA ARG A 139 -4.08 31.85 28.82
C ARG A 139 -4.95 31.05 27.86
N CYS A 140 -6.19 31.48 27.66
CA CYS A 140 -7.12 30.87 26.71
C CYS A 140 -6.58 30.97 25.27
N LYS A 141 -6.07 32.15 24.88
CA LYS A 141 -5.38 32.36 23.60
C LYS A 141 -4.13 31.49 23.44
N ALA A 142 -3.30 31.38 24.48
CA ALA A 142 -2.09 30.55 24.45
C ALA A 142 -2.40 29.05 24.32
N ARG A 143 -3.47 28.56 24.96
CA ARG A 143 -3.94 27.16 24.83
C ARG A 143 -4.43 26.86 23.42
N LEU A 144 -5.25 27.75 22.86
CA LEU A 144 -5.75 27.61 21.49
C LEU A 144 -4.60 27.63 20.47
N GLU A 145 -3.65 28.55 20.62
CA GLU A 145 -2.48 28.64 19.74
C GLU A 145 -1.61 27.37 19.81
N ARG A 146 -1.38 26.81 21.00
CA ARG A 146 -0.66 25.53 21.16
C ARG A 146 -1.41 24.38 20.48
N HIS A 147 -2.73 24.32 20.63
CA HIS A 147 -3.55 23.30 19.98
C HIS A 147 -3.49 23.45 18.46
N GLN A 148 -3.62 24.68 17.96
CA GLN A 148 -3.52 25.03 16.54
C GLN A 148 -2.16 24.60 15.94
N ARG A 149 -1.04 24.89 16.62
CA ARG A 149 0.29 24.45 16.15
C ARG A 149 0.41 22.93 16.08
N THR A 150 -0.22 22.20 17.01
CA THR A 150 -0.22 20.73 17.00
C THR A 150 -1.08 20.18 15.86
N THR A 151 -2.30 20.72 15.68
CA THR A 151 -3.19 20.31 14.58
C THR A 151 -2.60 20.65 13.22
N GLU A 152 -1.93 21.80 13.09
CA GLU A 152 -1.28 22.23 11.86
C GLU A 152 -0.08 21.34 11.51
N ARG A 153 0.76 20.98 12.49
CA ARG A 153 1.85 20.02 12.29
C ARG A 153 1.33 18.65 11.87
N ALA A 154 0.26 18.18 12.51
CA ALA A 154 -0.37 16.91 12.16
C ALA A 154 -0.96 16.96 10.73
N ALA A 155 -1.66 18.05 10.39
CA ALA A 155 -2.23 18.26 9.06
C ALA A 155 -1.14 18.34 7.98
N LYS A 156 -0.05 19.05 8.24
CA LYS A 156 1.09 19.16 7.31
C LYS A 156 1.77 17.81 7.10
N ALA A 157 2.03 17.06 8.17
CA ALA A 157 2.63 15.73 8.08
C ALA A 157 1.73 14.75 7.30
N LEU A 158 0.41 14.83 7.51
CA LEU A 158 -0.56 14.02 6.78
C LEU A 158 -0.61 14.41 5.29
N ALA A 159 -0.63 15.71 4.98
CA ALA A 159 -0.62 16.19 3.60
C ALA A 159 0.68 15.79 2.86
N GLU A 160 1.83 15.88 3.52
CA GLU A 160 3.11 15.46 2.96
C GLU A 160 3.16 13.94 2.69
N LYS A 161 2.68 13.13 3.64
CA LYS A 161 2.55 11.69 3.44
C LYS A 161 1.63 11.37 2.26
N ASN A 162 0.42 11.93 2.25
CA ASN A 162 -0.55 11.72 1.17
C ASN A 162 0.03 12.13 -0.19
N MET A 163 0.80 13.22 -0.24
CA MET A 163 1.47 13.67 -1.47
C MET A 163 2.53 12.67 -1.93
N ARG A 164 3.36 12.13 -1.03
CA ARG A 164 4.36 11.10 -1.37
C ARG A 164 3.71 9.81 -1.86
N ASP A 165 2.66 9.38 -1.16
CA ASP A 165 1.90 8.17 -1.52
C ASP A 165 1.24 8.34 -2.90
N LEU A 166 0.69 9.52 -3.20
CA LEU A 166 0.11 9.83 -4.52
C LEU A 166 1.15 9.78 -5.64
N LEU A 167 2.36 10.33 -5.41
CA LEU A 167 3.44 10.28 -6.39
C LEU A 167 3.90 8.84 -6.65
N ALA A 168 4.09 8.04 -5.59
CA ALA A 168 4.46 6.63 -5.71
C ALA A 168 3.39 5.81 -6.44
N GLN A 169 2.11 6.08 -6.16
CA GLN A 169 0.99 5.43 -6.86
C GLN A 169 0.94 5.80 -8.34
N LYS A 170 1.19 7.07 -8.70
CA LYS A 170 1.25 7.50 -10.10
C LYS A 170 2.39 6.81 -10.85
N GLU A 171 3.60 6.78 -10.28
CA GLU A 171 4.74 6.08 -10.88
C GLU A 171 4.44 4.58 -11.04
N GLN A 172 3.86 3.95 -10.01
CA GLN A 172 3.50 2.54 -10.06
C GLN A 172 2.36 2.26 -11.06
N ALA A 173 1.40 3.16 -11.20
CA ALA A 173 0.31 3.02 -12.17
C ALA A 173 0.84 3.10 -13.61
N GLU A 174 1.74 4.05 -13.91
CA GLU A 174 2.42 4.13 -15.20
C GLU A 174 3.26 2.89 -15.47
N ARG A 175 3.97 2.40 -14.45
CA ARG A 175 4.73 1.15 -14.53
C ARG A 175 3.83 -0.05 -14.85
N ASN A 176 2.69 -0.18 -14.17
CA ASN A 176 1.73 -1.27 -14.38
C ASN A 176 1.07 -1.19 -15.76
N ARG A 177 0.76 0.02 -16.23
CA ARG A 177 0.20 0.25 -17.57
C ARG A 177 1.12 -0.26 -18.68
N LEU A 178 2.43 -0.07 -18.51
CA LEU A 178 3.43 -0.45 -19.52
C LEU A 178 3.96 -1.88 -19.32
N ALA A 179 3.76 -2.46 -18.14
CA ALA A 179 4.32 -3.76 -17.75
C ALA A 179 4.04 -4.85 -18.78
N GLU A 180 2.80 -5.03 -19.23
CA GLU A 180 2.45 -6.10 -20.17
C GLU A 180 3.17 -5.99 -21.52
N THR A 181 3.29 -4.76 -22.03
CA THR A 181 3.98 -4.49 -23.30
C THR A 181 5.49 -4.71 -23.14
N LEU A 182 6.08 -4.17 -22.09
CA LEU A 182 7.51 -4.31 -21.82
C LEU A 182 7.88 -5.76 -21.51
N ASP A 183 7.04 -6.49 -20.78
CA ASP A 183 7.21 -7.92 -20.54
C ASP A 183 7.11 -8.72 -21.85
N ALA A 184 6.20 -8.37 -22.75
CA ALA A 184 6.13 -8.99 -24.07
C ALA A 184 7.39 -8.72 -24.90
N ASP A 185 7.96 -7.51 -24.81
CA ASP A 185 9.23 -7.16 -25.46
C ASP A 185 10.40 -7.94 -24.88
N VAL A 186 10.48 -8.04 -23.54
CA VAL A 186 11.52 -8.82 -22.85
C VAL A 186 11.39 -10.30 -23.19
N ARG A 187 10.17 -10.86 -23.18
CA ARG A 187 9.92 -12.26 -23.57
C ARG A 187 10.26 -12.52 -25.03
N ARG A 188 9.84 -11.64 -25.94
CA ARG A 188 10.16 -11.75 -27.37
C ARG A 188 11.66 -11.68 -27.60
N TRP A 189 12.36 -10.81 -26.86
CA TRP A 189 13.81 -10.76 -26.89
C TRP A 189 14.39 -12.05 -26.31
N SER A 190 14.03 -12.51 -25.12
CA SER A 190 14.64 -13.70 -24.50
C SER A 190 14.34 -15.00 -25.25
N SER A 191 13.20 -15.08 -25.94
CA SER A 191 12.73 -16.27 -26.65
C SER A 191 13.80 -16.88 -27.55
N GLY A 192 13.96 -18.21 -27.46
CA GLY A 192 14.96 -18.97 -28.20
C GLY A 192 16.40 -18.84 -27.70
N LYS A 193 16.68 -17.95 -26.73
CA LYS A 193 17.98 -17.81 -26.05
C LYS A 193 17.90 -17.88 -24.52
N GLU A 194 16.75 -18.29 -24.02
CA GLU A 194 16.49 -18.57 -22.60
C GLU A 194 17.39 -19.75 -22.16
N GLY A 195 18.16 -19.59 -21.09
CA GLY A 195 19.17 -20.58 -20.68
C GLY A 195 20.58 -20.32 -21.22
N ASN A 196 20.75 -19.54 -22.30
CA ASN A 196 22.06 -19.27 -22.89
C ASN A 196 22.56 -17.86 -22.55
N LEU A 197 23.34 -17.77 -21.47
CA LEU A 197 23.92 -16.51 -21.01
C LEU A 197 24.77 -15.80 -22.09
N ARG A 198 25.47 -16.54 -22.97
CA ARG A 198 26.29 -15.94 -24.04
C ARG A 198 25.43 -15.22 -25.07
N ALA A 199 24.36 -15.88 -25.51
CA ALA A 199 23.44 -15.33 -26.51
C ALA A 199 22.73 -14.08 -25.98
N LEU A 200 22.31 -14.09 -24.71
CA LEU A 200 21.69 -12.92 -24.07
C LEU A 200 22.66 -11.74 -23.95
N LEU A 201 23.89 -11.98 -23.49
CA LEU A 201 24.89 -10.90 -23.39
C LEU A 201 25.26 -10.30 -24.76
N SER A 202 25.31 -11.13 -25.81
CA SER A 202 25.66 -10.68 -27.16
C SER A 202 24.55 -9.89 -27.87
N THR A 203 23.31 -9.98 -27.38
CA THR A 203 22.11 -9.34 -27.96
C THR A 203 21.45 -8.33 -27.02
N LEU A 204 22.10 -7.98 -25.91
CA LEU A 204 21.61 -7.08 -24.89
C LEU A 204 21.39 -5.63 -25.40
N GLN A 205 22.12 -5.22 -26.44
CA GLN A 205 21.98 -3.93 -27.11
C GLN A 205 20.60 -3.69 -27.72
N TYR A 206 19.90 -4.75 -28.15
CA TYR A 206 18.59 -4.62 -28.81
C TYR A 206 17.46 -4.30 -27.85
N ILE A 207 17.60 -4.69 -26.58
CA ILE A 207 16.56 -4.47 -25.56
C ILE A 207 16.86 -3.25 -24.70
N LEU A 208 18.14 -2.93 -24.46
CA LEU A 208 18.52 -1.78 -23.63
C LEU A 208 18.60 -0.46 -24.40
N GLY A 209 18.73 -0.50 -25.73
CA GLY A 209 18.90 0.70 -26.55
C GLY A 209 20.27 1.38 -26.41
N PRO A 210 20.54 2.43 -27.22
CA PRO A 210 21.85 3.09 -27.29
C PRO A 210 22.19 3.87 -26.01
N ASP A 211 21.20 4.40 -25.29
CA ASP A 211 21.40 5.26 -24.10
C ASP A 211 21.80 4.47 -22.85
N SER A 212 21.76 3.13 -22.92
CA SER A 212 22.15 2.23 -21.84
C SER A 212 23.66 2.20 -21.58
N GLY A 213 24.47 2.77 -22.48
CA GLY A 213 25.93 2.69 -22.41
C GLY A 213 26.46 1.25 -22.53
N TRP A 214 25.62 0.30 -22.96
CA TRP A 214 26.03 -1.05 -23.29
C TRP A 214 26.74 -1.06 -24.65
N GLN A 215 27.90 -1.69 -24.71
CA GLN A 215 28.63 -1.87 -25.96
C GLN A 215 28.22 -3.19 -26.60
N PRO A 216 27.85 -3.21 -27.90
CA PRO A 216 27.56 -4.44 -28.62
C PRO A 216 28.72 -5.42 -28.50
N LEU A 217 28.41 -6.66 -28.13
CA LEU A 217 29.42 -7.67 -27.83
C LEU A 217 29.26 -8.84 -28.81
N PRO A 218 30.18 -9.04 -29.77
CA PRO A 218 30.08 -10.14 -30.71
C PRO A 218 30.33 -11.49 -30.01
N LEU A 219 29.71 -12.56 -30.51
CA LEU A 219 29.89 -13.91 -29.95
C LEU A 219 31.35 -14.37 -29.91
N THR A 220 32.18 -13.86 -30.83
CA THR A 220 33.63 -14.11 -30.88
C THR A 220 34.36 -13.64 -29.63
N GLU A 221 33.87 -12.60 -28.95
CA GLU A 221 34.47 -12.07 -27.72
C GLU A 221 33.99 -12.80 -26.45
N VAL A 222 32.94 -13.63 -26.53
CA VAL A 222 32.34 -14.35 -25.39
C VAL A 222 32.45 -15.88 -25.51
N ILE A 223 33.51 -16.36 -26.15
CA ILE A 223 33.78 -17.81 -26.28
C ILE A 223 34.17 -18.41 -24.91
N THR A 224 35.13 -17.78 -24.22
CA THR A 224 35.70 -18.30 -22.97
C THR A 224 34.83 -17.99 -21.75
N ALA A 225 34.84 -18.87 -20.75
CA ALA A 225 34.10 -18.65 -19.51
C ALA A 225 34.54 -17.38 -18.75
N ALA A 226 35.83 -17.02 -18.86
CA ALA A 226 36.36 -15.79 -18.28
C ALA A 226 35.77 -14.53 -18.96
N ALA A 227 35.66 -14.55 -20.29
CA ALA A 227 35.06 -13.46 -21.05
C ALA A 227 33.57 -13.32 -20.75
N VAL A 228 32.82 -14.42 -20.66
CA VAL A 228 31.40 -14.40 -20.25
C VAL A 228 31.23 -13.80 -18.86
N LYS A 229 32.07 -14.18 -17.90
CA LYS A 229 32.02 -13.61 -16.53
C LYS A 229 32.32 -12.11 -16.52
N LYS A 230 33.28 -11.65 -17.34
CA LYS A 230 33.61 -10.22 -17.49
C LYS A 230 32.45 -9.44 -18.11
N ALA A 231 31.86 -9.97 -19.17
CA ALA A 231 30.71 -9.38 -19.85
C ALA A 231 29.47 -9.30 -18.94
N TYR A 232 29.17 -10.37 -18.21
CA TYR A 232 28.10 -10.40 -17.21
C TYR A 232 28.27 -9.32 -16.15
N ARG A 233 29.47 -9.18 -15.55
CA ARG A 233 29.75 -8.13 -14.56
C ARG A 233 29.52 -6.73 -15.13
N LYS A 234 29.96 -6.49 -16.37
CA LYS A 234 29.69 -5.21 -17.04
C LYS A 234 28.18 -5.00 -17.24
N ALA A 235 27.45 -6.01 -17.70
CA ALA A 235 26.03 -5.93 -17.94
C ALA A 235 25.27 -5.58 -16.66
N THR A 236 25.56 -6.27 -15.55
CA THR A 236 24.95 -6.02 -14.25
C THR A 236 25.20 -4.60 -13.73
N LEU A 237 26.34 -3.98 -14.06
CA LEU A 237 26.61 -2.58 -13.68
C LEU A 237 25.81 -1.59 -14.55
N CYS A 238 25.68 -1.87 -15.85
CA CYS A 238 24.93 -1.01 -16.78
C CYS A 238 23.43 -0.97 -16.43
N ILE A 239 22.85 -2.13 -16.08
CA ILE A 239 21.41 -2.27 -15.80
C ILE A 239 21.05 -2.14 -14.32
N HIS A 240 22.02 -1.84 -13.44
CA HIS A 240 21.77 -1.70 -12.01
C HIS A 240 20.87 -0.49 -11.73
N PRO A 241 19.85 -0.59 -10.84
CA PRO A 241 18.94 0.51 -10.55
C PRO A 241 19.65 1.80 -10.10
N ASP A 242 20.73 1.69 -9.32
CA ASP A 242 21.56 2.85 -8.91
C ASP A 242 22.13 3.63 -10.12
N LYS A 243 22.63 2.92 -11.14
CA LYS A 243 23.17 3.55 -12.35
C LYS A 243 22.09 4.13 -13.23
N LEU A 244 20.91 3.50 -13.27
CA LEU A 244 19.75 4.03 -13.98
C LEU A 244 19.20 5.30 -13.32
N GLN A 245 19.23 5.37 -11.98
CA GLN A 245 18.84 6.56 -11.23
C GLN A 245 19.79 7.73 -11.49
N GLN A 246 21.11 7.49 -11.52
CA GLN A 246 22.12 8.50 -11.83
C GLN A 246 21.98 9.07 -13.25
N ARG A 247 21.50 8.28 -14.21
CA ARG A 247 21.32 8.68 -15.62
C ARG A 247 19.96 9.29 -15.92
N GLY A 248 19.04 9.35 -14.96
CA GLY A 248 17.68 9.83 -15.20
C GLY A 248 16.90 8.97 -16.19
N ALA A 249 17.10 7.64 -16.14
CA ALA A 249 16.43 6.71 -17.07
C ALA A 249 14.90 6.79 -16.95
N SER A 250 14.19 6.60 -18.08
CA SER A 250 12.72 6.56 -18.10
C SER A 250 12.16 5.39 -17.29
N ILE A 251 10.90 5.47 -16.86
CA ILE A 251 10.21 4.39 -16.13
C ILE A 251 10.27 3.08 -16.94
N GLN A 252 10.09 3.17 -18.26
CA GLN A 252 10.21 2.02 -19.19
C GLN A 252 11.60 1.39 -19.14
N GLN A 253 12.64 2.22 -19.24
CA GLN A 253 14.02 1.72 -19.20
C GLN A 253 14.34 1.08 -17.85
N LYS A 254 13.90 1.68 -16.74
CA LYS A 254 14.05 1.10 -15.39
C LYS A 254 13.39 -0.27 -15.32
N TYR A 255 12.17 -0.40 -15.84
CA TYR A 255 11.44 -1.66 -15.88
C TYR A 255 12.14 -2.74 -16.70
N ILE A 256 12.54 -2.42 -17.94
CA ILE A 256 13.24 -3.34 -18.83
C ILE A 256 14.54 -3.82 -18.17
N CYS A 257 15.35 -2.88 -17.69
CA CYS A 257 16.62 -3.21 -17.06
C CYS A 257 16.45 -4.11 -15.83
N GLU A 258 15.42 -3.89 -15.01
CA GLU A 258 15.09 -4.73 -13.86
C GLU A 258 14.76 -6.16 -14.30
N LYS A 259 13.87 -6.33 -15.28
CA LYS A 259 13.52 -7.66 -15.82
C LYS A 259 14.72 -8.39 -16.42
N VAL A 260 15.55 -7.66 -17.17
CA VAL A 260 16.76 -8.22 -17.78
C VAL A 260 17.80 -8.56 -16.71
N PHE A 261 17.92 -7.76 -15.66
CA PHE A 261 18.81 -8.03 -14.53
C PHE A 261 18.43 -9.33 -13.83
N ASP A 262 17.14 -9.50 -13.51
CA ASP A 262 16.62 -10.71 -12.87
C ASP A 262 16.87 -11.94 -13.75
N LEU A 263 16.63 -11.85 -15.05
CA LEU A 263 16.89 -12.93 -16.00
C LEU A 263 18.39 -13.32 -16.03
N LEU A 264 19.27 -12.34 -16.16
CA LEU A 264 20.71 -12.58 -16.19
C LEU A 264 21.22 -13.16 -14.87
N LYS A 265 20.71 -12.66 -13.73
CA LYS A 265 21.06 -13.14 -12.40
C LYS A 265 20.61 -14.57 -12.19
N TRP A 266 19.36 -14.89 -12.53
CA TRP A 266 18.81 -16.24 -12.42
C TRP A 266 19.64 -17.25 -13.24
N LEU A 267 20.00 -16.89 -14.47
CA LEU A 267 20.86 -17.74 -15.31
C LEU A 267 22.28 -17.88 -14.77
N ALA A 268 22.87 -16.81 -14.24
CA ALA A 268 24.21 -16.86 -13.66
C ALA A 268 24.26 -17.76 -12.41
N GLU A 269 23.24 -17.69 -11.56
CA GLU A 269 23.07 -18.55 -10.38
C GLU A 269 22.86 -20.01 -10.79
N TYR A 270 21.93 -20.27 -11.71
CA TYR A 270 21.69 -21.61 -12.25
C TYR A 270 22.97 -22.25 -12.81
N LEU A 271 23.78 -21.48 -13.54
CA LEU A 271 25.03 -21.98 -14.15
C LEU A 271 26.13 -22.27 -13.11
N ILE A 272 26.13 -21.56 -11.97
CA ILE A 272 26.99 -21.85 -10.81
C ILE A 272 26.54 -23.14 -10.14
N ASP A 273 25.24 -23.29 -9.93
CA ASP A 273 24.67 -24.46 -9.26
C ASP A 273 24.78 -25.73 -10.11
N SER A 274 24.53 -25.67 -11.43
CA SER A 274 24.77 -26.81 -12.33
C SER A 274 26.23 -27.26 -12.29
N LYS A 275 27.20 -26.33 -12.19
CA LYS A 275 28.63 -26.67 -12.07
C LYS A 275 28.99 -27.23 -10.69
N ARG A 276 28.29 -26.83 -9.64
CA ARG A 276 28.45 -27.39 -8.28
C ARG A 276 27.81 -28.77 -8.17
N ILE A 277 26.67 -28.98 -8.82
CA ILE A 277 25.99 -30.28 -8.94
C ILE A 277 26.87 -31.25 -9.74
N ALA A 278 27.44 -30.82 -10.87
CA ALA A 278 28.39 -31.63 -11.66
C ALA A 278 29.69 -31.95 -10.89
N LYS A 279 30.01 -31.19 -9.84
CA LYS A 279 31.12 -31.45 -8.91
C LYS A 279 30.68 -32.14 -7.62
N GLY A 280 29.43 -32.61 -7.54
CA GLY A 280 28.89 -33.36 -6.40
C GLY A 280 28.75 -32.56 -5.09
N THR A 281 28.77 -31.22 -5.15
CA THR A 281 28.93 -30.37 -3.95
C THR A 281 27.62 -29.86 -3.34
N VAL A 282 26.46 -29.99 -4.00
CA VAL A 282 25.19 -29.43 -3.50
C VAL A 282 24.03 -30.42 -3.67
N LYS A 283 23.28 -30.67 -2.58
CA LYS A 283 21.93 -31.28 -2.60
C LYS A 283 20.89 -30.18 -2.69
N PHE A 284 19.91 -30.35 -3.58
CA PHE A 284 18.86 -29.41 -3.96
C PHE A 284 18.23 -28.64 -2.79
N VAL A 285 18.26 -27.31 -2.87
CA VAL A 285 17.26 -26.44 -2.24
C VAL A 285 17.06 -25.23 -3.14
N TYR A 286 16.12 -25.26 -4.09
CA TYR A 286 15.51 -24.02 -4.59
C TYR A 286 14.05 -24.25 -5.04
N PRO A 287 13.13 -23.36 -4.64
CA PRO A 287 11.75 -23.32 -5.12
C PRO A 287 11.68 -22.57 -6.46
N LEU A 288 11.16 -23.24 -7.49
CA LEU A 288 10.85 -22.70 -8.81
C LEU A 288 9.51 -21.97 -8.78
N CYS A 289 9.50 -20.64 -8.79
CA CYS A 289 8.26 -19.86 -8.88
C CYS A 289 8.20 -18.83 -10.02
N PHE A 290 9.12 -18.85 -11.00
CA PHE A 290 9.15 -17.81 -12.05
C PHE A 290 8.99 -18.25 -13.50
N LEU A 291 8.82 -19.55 -13.77
CA LEU A 291 8.37 -20.01 -15.09
C LEU A 291 7.31 -21.10 -14.91
N ASN A 292 6.06 -20.76 -15.23
CA ASN A 292 4.92 -21.65 -15.45
C ASN A 292 4.55 -22.67 -14.35
N PRO A 293 3.40 -22.52 -13.67
CA PRO A 293 2.90 -23.55 -12.74
C PRO A 293 2.42 -24.86 -13.41
N GLU A 294 2.43 -24.97 -14.74
CA GLU A 294 1.94 -26.17 -15.45
C GLU A 294 3.01 -27.21 -15.87
N ILE A 295 4.30 -26.96 -15.66
CA ILE A 295 5.38 -27.92 -16.03
C ILE A 295 5.86 -28.73 -14.81
N PHE A 296 4.96 -29.10 -13.89
CA PHE A 296 5.34 -29.89 -12.70
C PHE A 296 4.77 -31.31 -12.64
N LEU A 297 4.11 -31.81 -13.70
CA LEU A 297 3.43 -33.11 -13.64
C LEU A 297 3.83 -34.17 -14.65
N LEU A 298 4.95 -34.04 -15.37
CA LEU A 298 5.39 -35.13 -16.25
C LEU A 298 6.88 -35.43 -16.08
N THR A 299 7.10 -36.73 -15.81
CA THR A 299 8.34 -37.52 -15.81
C THR A 299 9.20 -37.48 -14.54
N TRP A 300 8.80 -38.30 -13.56
CA TRP A 300 9.71 -39.15 -12.78
C TRP A 300 9.39 -40.61 -13.13
N GLU A 301 10.15 -41.19 -14.06
CA GLU A 301 10.60 -42.59 -14.03
C GLU A 301 12.11 -42.59 -14.30
#